data_AF-A0A971DSR9-F1
#
_entry.id   AF-A0A971DSR9-F1
#
_cell.length_a   1.000
_cell.length_b   1.000
_cell.length_c   1.000
_cell.angle_alpha   90.00
_cell.angle_beta   90.00
_cell.angle_gamma   90.00
#
_symmetry.space_group_name_H-M   'P 1'
#
loop_
_entity.id
_entity.type
_entity.pdbx_description
1 polymer ?
#
loop_
_entity_poly.entity_id
_entity_poly.type
_entity_poly.pdbx_seq_one_letter_code
_entity_poly.pdbx_strand_id
1 'polypeptide(L)'
;MKKNERAPSVYRLAHLWPLAVIIIGIGACAAGAAVSQPYWDFFGLLLILSLAALLGGALFGFLFGVPRLNRNYDPREDYGRTTKYMPNTNLEEVSDWLTKIIIGVTLTQLTKIPGYLQDMADYIVANSNCSTLDCNFAGPVIISLFIYFFIAGFISGYYYTRIFLPNLFSVMEENSILKAETAIWREGGKKMFSLAGEPEVSHKIEYFTDKEREMLQKIKVQNNVFADIHKLSHQEYAVLNVLIAKGIVEIYPGNLSTGKETLHITDEEVLQSLQ
;
A
#
# COMPACT_ATOMS: atom_id res chain seq x y z
N MET A 1 27.04 2.02 15.70
CA MET A 1 26.06 1.23 16.48
C MET A 1 24.78 2.05 16.61
N LYS A 2 23.78 1.81 15.74
CA LYS A 2 22.47 2.47 15.84
C LYS A 2 21.74 1.94 17.08
N LYS A 3 21.43 2.84 18.01
CA LYS A 3 20.68 2.54 19.24
C LYS A 3 19.34 1.94 18.83
N ASN A 4 19.11 0.71 19.25
CA ASN A 4 17.88 -0.05 19.00
C ASN A 4 16.77 0.56 19.88
N GLU A 5 16.23 1.71 19.47
CA GLU A 5 15.07 2.33 20.09
C GLU A 5 13.87 1.43 19.83
N ARG A 6 13.61 0.49 20.75
CA ARG A 6 12.38 -0.30 20.74
C ARG A 6 11.21 0.69 20.80
N ALA A 7 10.44 0.79 19.72
CA ALA A 7 9.17 1.47 19.73
C ALA A 7 8.36 1.03 20.97
N PRO A 8 7.77 1.98 21.73
CA PRO A 8 7.09 1.65 22.98
C PRO A 8 5.99 0.61 22.73
N SER A 9 5.86 -0.36 23.65
CA SER A 9 4.97 -1.54 23.52
C SER A 9 3.53 -1.20 23.12
N VAL A 10 3.08 0.01 23.45
CA VAL A 10 1.77 0.58 23.11
C VAL A 10 1.50 0.59 21.59
N TYR A 11 2.50 0.91 20.76
CA TYR A 11 2.34 0.89 19.29
C TYR A 11 2.18 -0.53 18.72
N ARG A 12 2.76 -1.52 19.39
CA ARG A 12 2.56 -2.94 19.05
C ARG A 12 1.21 -3.48 19.53
N LEU A 13 0.54 -2.87 20.50
CA LEU A 13 -0.81 -3.29 20.86
C LEU A 13 -1.87 -2.65 19.95
N ALA A 14 -1.59 -1.43 19.49
CA ALA A 14 -2.50 -0.64 18.67
C ALA A 14 -2.83 -1.25 17.29
N HIS A 15 -2.16 -2.30 16.81
CA HIS A 15 -2.60 -2.96 15.56
C HIS A 15 -3.54 -4.16 15.79
N LEU A 16 -3.75 -4.56 17.05
CA LEU A 16 -4.55 -5.74 17.42
C LEU A 16 -6.00 -5.40 17.75
N TRP A 17 -6.34 -4.12 17.94
CA TRP A 17 -7.70 -3.73 18.32
C TRP A 17 -8.78 -4.15 17.30
N PRO A 18 -8.59 -4.14 15.96
CA PRO A 18 -9.63 -4.58 15.05
C PRO A 18 -9.88 -6.08 15.17
N LEU A 19 -8.84 -6.87 15.46
CA LEU A 19 -8.97 -8.29 15.75
C LEU A 19 -9.72 -8.52 17.07
N ALA A 20 -9.47 -7.69 18.08
CA ALA A 20 -10.21 -7.77 19.34
C ALA A 20 -11.72 -7.55 19.13
N VAL A 21 -12.12 -6.59 18.28
CA VAL A 21 -13.53 -6.38 17.91
C VAL A 21 -14.11 -7.63 17.26
N ILE A 22 -13.42 -8.23 16.29
CA ILE A 22 -13.89 -9.45 15.62
C ILE A 22 -14.01 -10.62 16.63
N ILE A 23 -13.04 -10.80 17.51
CA ILE A 23 -13.04 -11.86 18.54
C ILE A 23 -14.22 -11.68 19.51
N ILE A 24 -14.49 -10.44 19.94
CA ILE A 24 -15.66 -10.13 20.78
C ILE A 24 -16.96 -10.51 20.07
N GLY A 25 -17.09 -10.18 18.77
CA GLY A 25 -18.24 -10.56 17.96
C GLY A 25 -18.43 -12.08 17.84
N ILE A 26 -17.34 -12.83 17.62
CA ILE A 26 -17.38 -14.30 17.58
C ILE A 26 -17.80 -14.86 18.94
N GLY A 27 -17.29 -14.29 20.04
CA GLY A 27 -17.71 -14.63 21.39
C GLY A 27 -19.20 -14.37 21.64
N ALA A 28 -19.73 -13.26 21.12
CA ALA A 28 -21.16 -12.96 21.18
C ALA A 28 -22.00 -13.97 20.37
N CYS A 29 -21.50 -14.44 19.22
CA CYS A 29 -22.16 -15.51 18.46
C CYS A 29 -22.21 -16.82 19.25
N ALA A 30 -21.10 -17.20 19.92
CA ALA A 30 -21.05 -18.39 20.76
C ALA A 30 -21.99 -18.29 21.97
N ALA A 31 -22.01 -17.13 22.65
CA ALA A 31 -22.91 -16.88 23.76
C ALA A 31 -24.39 -16.88 23.33
N GLY A 32 -24.71 -16.28 22.17
CA GLY A 32 -26.05 -16.31 21.60
C GLY A 32 -26.49 -17.72 21.21
N ALA A 33 -25.57 -18.54 20.70
CA ALA A 33 -25.85 -19.92 20.35
C ALA A 33 -26.14 -20.81 21.57
N ALA A 34 -25.59 -20.48 22.75
CA ALA A 34 -25.79 -21.22 24.00
C ALA A 34 -27.25 -21.26 24.48
N VAL A 35 -28.12 -20.41 23.92
CA VAL A 35 -29.55 -20.38 24.22
C VAL A 35 -30.33 -21.48 23.47
N SER A 36 -29.73 -22.09 22.43
CA SER A 36 -30.38 -23.07 21.55
C SER A 36 -29.97 -24.51 21.88
N GLN A 37 -30.92 -25.46 21.81
CA GLN A 37 -30.66 -26.90 21.97
C GLN A 37 -29.69 -27.44 20.89
N PRO A 38 -29.88 -27.16 19.59
CA PRO A 38 -28.87 -27.42 18.56
C PRO A 38 -27.79 -26.32 18.54
N TYR A 39 -26.94 -26.28 19.57
CA TYR A 39 -25.89 -25.27 19.74
C TYR A 39 -25.00 -25.12 18.49
N TRP A 40 -24.49 -26.24 17.96
CA TRP A 40 -23.49 -26.23 16.87
C TRP A 40 -24.06 -25.76 15.53
N ASP A 41 -25.29 -26.17 15.20
CA ASP A 41 -25.94 -25.77 13.95
C ASP A 41 -26.24 -24.27 13.95
N PHE A 42 -26.75 -23.76 15.08
CA PHE A 42 -27.07 -22.35 15.20
C PHE A 42 -25.80 -21.48 15.25
N PHE A 43 -24.77 -21.92 15.99
CA PHE A 43 -23.47 -21.25 15.98
C PHE A 43 -22.85 -21.21 14.58
N GLY A 44 -22.90 -22.33 13.84
CA GLY A 44 -22.40 -22.41 12.47
C GLY A 44 -23.10 -21.44 11.53
N LEU A 45 -24.43 -21.35 11.62
CA LEU A 45 -25.22 -20.39 10.84
C LEU A 45 -24.85 -18.94 11.18
N LEU A 46 -24.82 -18.57 12.47
CA LEU A 46 -24.43 -17.23 12.90
C LEU A 46 -23.01 -16.87 12.44
N LEU A 47 -22.09 -17.82 12.50
CA LEU A 47 -20.70 -17.64 12.10
C LEU A 47 -20.57 -17.43 10.58
N ILE A 48 -21.26 -18.21 9.74
CA ILE A 48 -21.23 -18.04 8.28
C ILE A 48 -21.80 -16.66 7.88
N LEU A 49 -22.93 -16.26 8.48
CA LEU A 49 -23.53 -14.94 8.23
C LEU A 49 -22.58 -13.81 8.66
N SER A 50 -21.94 -13.97 9.82
CA SER A 50 -20.93 -13.03 10.34
C SER A 50 -19.75 -12.88 9.40
N LEU A 51 -19.20 -14.00 8.90
CA LEU A 51 -18.09 -14.00 7.96
C LEU A 51 -18.45 -13.37 6.61
N ALA A 52 -19.65 -13.64 6.09
CA ALA A 52 -20.13 -13.01 4.87
C ALA A 52 -20.23 -11.49 5.02
N ALA A 53 -20.81 -11.02 6.12
CA ALA A 53 -20.91 -9.60 6.44
C ALA A 53 -19.53 -8.96 6.63
N LEU A 54 -18.63 -9.65 7.34
CA LEU A 54 -17.25 -9.23 7.59
C LEU A 54 -16.48 -9.06 6.29
N LEU A 55 -16.57 -10.02 5.36
CA LEU A 55 -15.92 -9.95 4.06
C LEU A 55 -16.47 -8.81 3.21
N GLY A 56 -17.81 -8.63 3.22
CA GLY A 56 -18.45 -7.49 2.56
C GLY A 56 -17.92 -6.17 3.09
N GLY A 57 -17.94 -5.98 4.41
CA GLY A 57 -17.39 -4.81 5.07
C GLY A 57 -15.90 -4.60 4.75
N ALA A 58 -15.08 -5.64 4.88
CA ALA A 58 -13.64 -5.58 4.64
C ALA A 58 -13.30 -5.20 3.20
N LEU A 59 -14.08 -5.65 2.21
CA LEU A 59 -13.94 -5.23 0.82
C LEU A 59 -14.15 -3.72 0.67
N PHE A 60 -15.22 -3.17 1.24
CA PHE A 60 -15.46 -1.73 1.24
C PHE A 60 -14.33 -0.99 1.99
N GLY A 61 -13.96 -1.46 3.18
CA GLY A 61 -12.86 -0.89 3.96
C GLY A 61 -11.55 -0.84 3.17
N PHE A 62 -11.21 -1.94 2.46
CA PHE A 62 -10.07 -2.01 1.57
C PHE A 62 -10.12 -0.93 0.49
N LEU A 63 -11.24 -0.82 -0.24
CA LEU A 63 -11.41 0.17 -1.31
C LEU A 63 -11.19 1.61 -0.83
N PHE A 64 -11.69 1.93 0.36
CA PHE A 64 -11.51 3.25 0.98
C PHE A 64 -10.11 3.44 1.59
N GLY A 65 -9.42 2.36 1.95
CA GLY A 65 -8.10 2.38 2.58
C GLY A 65 -6.93 2.44 1.60
N VAL A 66 -7.13 2.15 0.30
CA VAL A 66 -6.05 2.15 -0.69
C VAL A 66 -5.38 3.54 -0.76
N PRO A 67 -4.05 3.65 -0.52
CA PRO A 67 -3.33 4.90 -0.59
C PRO A 67 -3.23 5.42 -2.02
N ARG A 68 -3.19 6.74 -2.18
CA ARG A 68 -3.01 7.40 -3.48
C ARG A 68 -1.54 7.79 -3.67
N LEU A 69 -1.04 7.68 -4.89
CA LEU A 69 0.29 8.18 -5.25
C LEU A 69 0.26 9.71 -5.27
N ASN A 70 1.12 10.34 -4.46
CA ASN A 70 1.34 11.78 -4.52
C ASN A 70 2.21 12.10 -5.75
N ARG A 71 1.58 12.59 -6.81
CA ARG A 71 2.26 12.97 -8.06
C ARG A 71 3.19 14.18 -7.89
N ASN A 72 2.99 14.98 -6.85
CA ASN A 72 3.79 16.16 -6.54
C ASN A 72 4.83 15.86 -5.46
N TYR A 73 5.06 14.59 -5.13
CA TYR A 73 6.09 14.21 -4.18
C TYR A 73 7.48 14.51 -4.74
N ASP A 74 8.16 15.49 -4.15
CA ASP A 74 9.58 15.75 -4.38
C ASP A 74 10.37 15.35 -3.10
N PRO A 75 11.31 14.39 -3.18
CA PRO A 75 12.14 13.97 -2.05
C PRO A 75 12.93 15.09 -1.37
N ARG A 76 13.14 16.25 -2.03
CA ARG A 76 14.04 17.32 -1.56
C ARG A 76 13.33 18.48 -0.86
N GLU A 77 12.12 18.85 -1.27
CA GLU A 77 11.39 19.96 -0.63
C GLU A 77 10.76 19.53 0.71
N ASP A 78 10.47 18.25 0.84
CA ASP A 78 9.64 17.71 1.92
C ASP A 78 10.36 16.63 2.73
N TYR A 79 11.53 16.96 3.28
CA TYR A 79 12.23 16.15 4.29
C TYR A 79 11.31 15.84 5.49
N GLY A 80 10.52 14.76 5.38
CA GLY A 80 9.53 14.33 6.36
C GLY A 80 8.17 15.06 6.33
N ARG A 81 7.91 15.94 5.37
CA ARG A 81 6.65 16.74 5.32
C ARG A 81 5.57 16.14 4.43
N THR A 82 5.95 15.53 3.30
CA THR A 82 5.02 14.81 2.42
C THR A 82 5.53 13.40 2.17
N THR A 83 4.60 12.46 2.07
CA THR A 83 4.89 11.05 1.80
C THR A 83 4.55 10.73 0.35
N LYS A 84 5.37 9.89 -0.30
CA LYS A 84 5.12 9.41 -1.68
C LYS A 84 3.72 8.79 -1.83
N TYR A 85 3.29 8.08 -0.79
CA TYR A 85 1.95 7.53 -0.67
C TYR A 85 1.17 8.39 0.32
N MET A 86 0.15 9.11 -0.17
CA MET A 86 -0.72 9.90 0.67
C MET A 86 -1.92 9.06 1.13
N PRO A 87 -2.37 9.25 2.38
CA PRO A 87 -3.64 8.71 2.82
C PRO A 87 -4.77 9.17 1.90
N ASN A 88 -5.73 8.30 1.66
CA ASN A 88 -6.89 8.61 0.83
C ASN A 88 -7.86 9.54 1.58
N THR A 89 -8.25 10.66 0.97
CA THR A 89 -9.27 11.60 1.47
C THR A 89 -10.70 11.12 1.25
N ASN A 90 -10.91 9.97 0.59
CA ASN A 90 -12.24 9.44 0.29
C ASN A 90 -13.16 9.39 1.52
N LEU A 91 -12.66 9.00 2.71
CA LEU A 91 -13.52 8.97 3.91
C LEU A 91 -13.84 10.36 4.44
N GLU A 92 -12.97 11.35 4.24
CA GLU A 92 -13.25 12.74 4.60
C GLU A 92 -14.37 13.29 3.71
N GLU A 93 -14.24 13.08 2.40
CA GLU A 93 -15.24 13.46 1.40
C GLU A 93 -16.58 12.74 1.62
N VAL A 94 -16.55 11.43 1.87
CA VAL A 94 -17.76 10.66 2.20
C VAL A 94 -18.34 11.07 3.55
N SER A 95 -17.53 11.41 4.56
CA SER A 95 -18.02 11.87 5.86
C SER A 95 -18.73 13.23 5.75
N ASP A 96 -18.17 14.16 4.97
CA ASP A 96 -18.80 15.44 4.67
C ASP A 96 -20.11 15.24 3.89
N TRP A 97 -20.11 14.37 2.87
CA TRP A 97 -21.33 14.03 2.12
C TRP A 97 -22.37 13.30 2.98
N LEU A 98 -21.95 12.36 3.83
CA LEU A 98 -22.81 11.61 4.74
C LEU A 98 -23.43 12.54 5.77
N THR A 99 -22.67 13.49 6.31
CA THR A 99 -23.21 14.48 7.26
C THR A 99 -24.27 15.36 6.57
N LYS A 100 -24.02 15.78 5.33
CA LYS A 100 -24.99 16.51 4.50
C LYS A 100 -26.23 15.65 4.17
N ILE A 101 -26.07 14.35 3.91
CA ILE A 101 -27.17 13.40 3.75
C ILE A 101 -27.93 13.23 5.06
N ILE A 102 -27.28 13.06 6.21
CA ILE A 102 -27.98 12.86 7.48
C ILE A 102 -28.84 14.09 7.80
N ILE A 103 -28.33 15.29 7.52
CA ILE A 103 -29.07 16.55 7.68
C ILE A 103 -30.15 16.73 6.60
N GLY A 104 -29.93 16.27 5.36
CA GLY A 104 -30.85 16.48 4.22
C GLY A 104 -31.85 15.34 3.94
N VAL A 105 -31.51 14.10 4.26
CA VAL A 105 -32.25 12.85 3.97
C VAL A 105 -33.05 12.35 5.16
N THR A 106 -32.87 12.92 6.37
CA THR A 106 -33.93 12.90 7.39
C THR A 106 -35.26 13.45 6.83
N LEU A 107 -35.22 14.18 5.70
CA LEU A 107 -36.39 14.79 5.09
C LEU A 107 -37.11 13.93 4.02
N THR A 108 -36.55 12.88 3.39
CA THR A 108 -37.27 12.22 2.27
C THR A 108 -37.14 10.71 1.98
N GLN A 109 -36.01 9.98 2.17
CA GLN A 109 -35.91 8.59 1.61
C GLN A 109 -35.07 7.52 2.35
N LEU A 110 -34.57 7.75 3.57
CA LEU A 110 -33.79 6.73 4.31
C LEU A 110 -34.61 5.48 4.76
N THR A 111 -35.92 5.46 4.49
CA THR A 111 -36.88 4.48 5.01
C THR A 111 -36.80 3.09 4.37
N LYS A 112 -36.09 2.93 3.23
CA LYS A 112 -36.04 1.65 2.49
C LYS A 112 -34.96 0.68 3.00
N ILE A 113 -33.90 1.17 3.64
CA ILE A 113 -32.78 0.33 4.11
C ILE A 113 -33.23 -0.67 5.19
N PRO A 114 -34.03 -0.28 6.21
CA PRO A 114 -34.56 -1.23 7.18
C PRO A 114 -35.40 -2.35 6.53
N GLY A 115 -36.15 -2.04 5.46
CA GLY A 115 -36.95 -3.01 4.73
C GLY A 115 -36.11 -4.15 4.15
N TYR A 116 -35.03 -3.83 3.44
CA TYR A 116 -34.14 -4.87 2.88
C TYR A 116 -33.45 -5.72 3.96
N LEU A 117 -33.05 -5.10 5.08
CA LEU A 117 -32.48 -5.85 6.22
C LEU A 117 -33.50 -6.79 6.85
N GLN A 118 -34.74 -6.33 6.96
CA GLN A 118 -35.87 -7.14 7.43
C GLN A 118 -36.14 -8.30 6.48
N ASP A 119 -36.25 -8.04 5.17
CA ASP A 119 -36.50 -9.08 4.15
C ASP A 119 -35.40 -10.17 4.16
N MET A 120 -34.13 -9.78 4.33
CA MET A 120 -33.02 -10.73 4.44
C MET A 120 -33.11 -11.57 5.72
N ALA A 121 -33.44 -10.95 6.86
CA ALA A 121 -33.61 -11.65 8.12
C ALA A 121 -34.80 -12.61 8.06
N ASP A 122 -35.93 -12.15 7.52
CA ASP A 122 -37.16 -12.94 7.35
C ASP A 122 -36.92 -14.13 6.40
N TYR A 123 -36.15 -13.95 5.33
CA TYR A 123 -35.73 -15.06 4.46
C TYR A 123 -34.93 -16.13 5.20
N ILE A 124 -33.97 -15.72 6.05
CA ILE A 124 -33.16 -16.65 6.84
C ILE A 124 -34.02 -17.36 7.89
N VAL A 125 -34.89 -16.63 8.58
CA VAL A 125 -35.81 -17.17 9.59
C VAL A 125 -36.81 -18.15 8.96
N ALA A 126 -37.39 -17.81 7.80
CA ALA A 126 -38.37 -18.65 7.10
C ALA A 126 -37.79 -19.99 6.64
N ASN A 127 -36.49 -20.05 6.38
CA ASN A 127 -35.77 -21.28 6.00
C ASN A 127 -35.08 -21.96 7.18
N SER A 128 -35.32 -21.51 8.41
CA SER A 128 -34.76 -22.07 9.64
C SER A 128 -35.78 -22.94 10.38
N ASN A 129 -35.31 -23.93 11.14
CA ASN A 129 -36.19 -24.79 11.93
C ASN A 129 -36.69 -24.07 13.20
N CYS A 130 -37.82 -23.37 13.09
CA CYS A 130 -38.47 -22.65 14.19
C CYS A 130 -39.06 -23.55 15.30
N SER A 131 -38.97 -24.88 15.16
CA SER A 131 -39.36 -25.82 16.23
C SER A 131 -38.36 -25.83 17.39
N THR A 132 -37.11 -25.46 17.12
CA THR A 132 -35.98 -25.48 18.07
C THR A 132 -35.43 -24.09 18.38
N LEU A 133 -35.86 -23.06 17.64
CA LEU A 133 -35.37 -21.69 17.69
C LEU A 133 -36.52 -20.73 18.00
N ASP A 134 -36.33 -19.80 18.94
CA ASP A 134 -37.27 -18.71 19.15
C ASP A 134 -37.14 -17.68 18.00
N CYS A 135 -37.88 -17.95 16.93
CA CYS A 135 -37.84 -17.16 15.71
C CYS A 135 -38.33 -15.71 15.92
N ASN A 136 -39.02 -15.40 17.03
CA ASN A 136 -39.37 -14.02 17.37
C ASN A 136 -38.14 -13.17 17.71
N PHE A 137 -37.08 -13.79 18.25
CA PHE A 137 -35.84 -13.12 18.62
C PHE A 137 -34.74 -13.24 17.55
N ALA A 138 -34.84 -14.24 16.67
CA ALA A 138 -33.84 -14.50 15.65
C ALA A 138 -33.66 -13.34 14.64
N GLY A 139 -34.75 -12.72 14.21
CA GLY A 139 -34.71 -11.61 13.24
C GLY A 139 -33.84 -10.43 13.70
N PRO A 140 -34.15 -9.80 14.85
CA PRO A 140 -33.33 -8.71 15.40
C PRO A 140 -31.86 -9.08 15.63
N VAL A 141 -31.59 -10.32 16.05
CA VAL A 141 -30.21 -10.82 16.24
C VAL A 141 -29.46 -10.89 14.92
N ILE A 142 -30.07 -11.45 13.88
CA ILE A 142 -29.46 -11.56 12.54
C ILE A 142 -29.15 -10.18 11.97
N ILE A 143 -30.10 -9.24 12.07
CA ILE A 143 -29.89 -7.85 11.60
C ILE A 143 -28.74 -7.18 12.36
N SER A 144 -28.75 -7.27 13.69
CA SER A 144 -27.70 -6.67 14.53
C SER A 144 -26.33 -7.26 14.22
N LEU A 145 -26.27 -8.57 13.97
CA LEU A 145 -25.06 -9.30 13.61
C LEU A 145 -24.52 -8.89 12.24
N PHE A 146 -25.39 -8.75 11.23
CA PHE A 146 -24.99 -8.21 9.92
C PHE A 146 -24.36 -6.82 10.05
N ILE A 147 -25.02 -5.91 10.76
CA ILE A 147 -24.53 -4.55 10.97
C ILE A 147 -23.19 -4.57 11.70
N TYR A 148 -23.09 -5.34 12.78
CA TYR A 148 -21.88 -5.44 13.59
C TYR A 148 -20.67 -5.92 12.77
N PHE A 149 -20.80 -7.07 12.11
CA PHE A 149 -19.68 -7.66 11.38
C PHE A 149 -19.35 -6.89 10.10
N PHE A 150 -20.34 -6.27 9.46
CA PHE A 150 -20.08 -5.36 8.33
C PHE A 150 -19.23 -4.15 8.78
N ILE A 151 -19.60 -3.50 9.88
CA ILE A 151 -18.83 -2.37 10.42
C ILE A 151 -17.44 -2.82 10.90
N ALA A 152 -17.35 -3.95 11.61
CA ALA A 152 -16.08 -4.50 12.07
C ALA A 152 -15.15 -4.85 10.89
N GLY A 153 -15.71 -5.46 9.84
CA GLY A 153 -15.01 -5.77 8.60
C GLY A 153 -14.52 -4.50 7.91
N PHE A 154 -15.39 -3.50 7.77
CA PHE A 154 -15.04 -2.21 7.18
C PHE A 154 -13.89 -1.53 7.90
N ILE A 155 -14.00 -1.40 9.24
CA ILE A 155 -12.97 -0.77 10.07
C ILE A 155 -11.66 -1.54 9.95
N SER A 156 -11.70 -2.87 10.05
CA SER A 156 -10.52 -3.73 9.97
C SER A 156 -9.85 -3.61 8.60
N GLY A 157 -10.59 -3.79 7.50
CA GLY A 157 -10.10 -3.68 6.14
C GLY A 157 -9.51 -2.29 5.86
N TYR A 158 -10.18 -1.23 6.29
CA TYR A 158 -9.69 0.13 6.17
C TYR A 158 -8.39 0.35 6.94
N TYR A 159 -8.37 -0.04 8.21
CA TYR A 159 -7.24 0.14 9.11
C TYR A 159 -5.99 -0.58 8.63
N TYR A 160 -6.13 -1.88 8.29
CA TYR A 160 -5.00 -2.67 7.80
C TYR A 160 -4.50 -2.19 6.45
N THR A 161 -5.39 -1.84 5.52
CA THR A 161 -4.98 -1.31 4.21
C THR A 161 -4.21 0.00 4.38
N ARG A 162 -4.68 0.91 5.24
CA ARG A 162 -4.04 2.21 5.46
C ARG A 162 -2.65 2.11 6.09
N ILE A 163 -2.40 1.10 6.93
CA ILE A 163 -1.10 0.91 7.60
C ILE A 163 -0.13 0.05 6.77
N PHE A 164 -0.64 -1.02 6.16
CA PHE A 164 0.21 -2.02 5.53
C PHE A 164 0.58 -1.65 4.09
N LEU A 165 -0.36 -1.13 3.29
CA LEU A 165 -0.15 -0.94 1.86
C LEU A 165 0.93 0.11 1.51
N PRO A 166 1.03 1.27 2.17
CA PRO A 166 2.10 2.24 1.90
C PRO A 166 3.50 1.65 2.14
N ASN A 167 3.66 0.93 3.25
CA ASN A 167 4.91 0.26 3.60
C ASN A 167 5.22 -0.89 2.65
N LEU A 168 4.19 -1.64 2.24
CA LEU A 168 4.36 -2.69 1.25
C LEU A 168 4.91 -2.08 -0.04
N PHE A 169 4.23 -1.06 -0.58
CA PHE A 169 4.62 -0.40 -1.84
C PHE A 169 6.04 0.19 -1.79
N SER A 170 6.45 0.83 -0.70
CA SER A 170 7.82 1.32 -0.56
C SER A 170 8.84 0.19 -0.60
N VAL A 171 8.57 -0.92 0.12
CA VAL A 171 9.46 -2.08 0.13
C VAL A 171 9.54 -2.76 -1.24
N MET A 172 8.43 -2.86 -2.00
CA MET A 172 8.48 -3.46 -3.36
C MET A 172 9.27 -2.57 -4.31
N GLU A 173 9.13 -1.25 -4.19
CA GLU A 173 9.87 -0.27 -4.97
C GLU A 173 11.38 -0.38 -4.72
N GLU A 174 11.82 -0.34 -3.45
CA GLU A 174 13.22 -0.51 -3.07
C GLU A 174 13.78 -1.85 -3.60
N ASN A 175 13.04 -2.94 -3.41
CA ASN A 175 13.43 -4.25 -3.93
C ASN A 175 13.53 -4.30 -5.46
N SER A 176 12.70 -3.55 -6.18
CA SER A 176 12.76 -3.48 -7.64
C SER A 176 14.03 -2.80 -8.12
N ILE A 177 14.45 -1.72 -7.44
CA ILE A 177 15.70 -0.99 -7.72
C ILE A 177 16.90 -1.88 -7.43
N LEU A 178 16.94 -2.55 -6.27
CA LEU A 178 18.03 -3.47 -5.89
C LEU A 178 18.18 -4.64 -6.88
N LYS A 179 17.06 -5.21 -7.35
CA LYS A 179 17.09 -6.25 -8.38
C LYS A 179 17.65 -5.75 -9.71
N ALA A 180 17.30 -4.53 -10.11
CA ALA A 180 17.85 -3.93 -11.31
C ALA A 180 19.36 -3.63 -11.16
N GLU A 181 19.77 -3.09 -10.02
CA GLU A 181 21.18 -2.82 -9.70
C GLU A 181 22.02 -4.10 -9.72
N THR A 182 21.58 -5.16 -9.03
CA THR A 182 22.29 -6.45 -9.02
C THR A 182 22.39 -7.09 -10.41
N ALA A 183 21.37 -6.92 -11.26
CA ALA A 183 21.42 -7.37 -12.65
C ALA A 183 22.48 -6.60 -13.46
N ILE A 184 22.56 -5.28 -13.30
CA ILE A 184 23.55 -4.43 -13.98
C ILE A 184 24.96 -4.78 -13.52
N TRP A 185 25.20 -4.93 -12.22
CA TRP A 185 26.50 -5.37 -11.70
C TRP A 185 26.91 -6.74 -12.24
N ARG A 186 25.96 -7.68 -12.33
CA ARG A 186 26.22 -9.01 -12.89
C ARG A 186 26.56 -8.96 -14.38
N GLU A 187 25.87 -8.13 -15.15
CA GLU A 187 26.14 -7.94 -16.57
C GLU A 187 27.49 -7.23 -16.79
N GLY A 188 27.76 -6.16 -16.05
CA GLY A 188 29.03 -5.43 -16.10
C GLY A 188 30.21 -6.33 -15.73
N GLY A 189 30.07 -7.17 -14.69
CA GLY A 189 31.09 -8.16 -14.34
C GLY A 189 31.34 -9.16 -15.47
N LYS A 190 30.28 -9.69 -16.11
CA LYS A 190 30.42 -10.58 -17.28
C LYS A 190 31.16 -9.90 -18.42
N LYS A 191 30.82 -8.65 -18.75
CA LYS A 191 31.51 -7.85 -19.78
C LYS A 191 32.99 -7.70 -19.44
N MET A 192 33.32 -7.30 -18.20
CA MET A 192 34.72 -7.22 -17.75
C MET A 192 35.47 -8.54 -17.90
N PHE A 193 34.87 -9.67 -17.52
CA PHE A 193 35.50 -10.97 -17.68
C PHE A 193 35.69 -11.39 -19.14
N SER A 194 34.73 -11.11 -20.02
CA SER A 194 34.86 -11.42 -21.44
C SER A 194 35.93 -10.57 -22.12
N LEU A 195 36.06 -9.30 -21.73
CA LEU A 195 37.02 -8.36 -22.33
C LEU A 195 38.43 -8.47 -21.71
N ALA A 196 38.59 -9.09 -20.53
CA ALA A 196 39.89 -9.26 -19.88
C ALA A 196 40.90 -10.13 -20.66
N GLY A 197 40.44 -10.88 -21.66
CA GLY A 197 41.30 -11.66 -22.57
C GLY A 197 41.70 -10.93 -23.85
N GLU A 198 41.19 -9.72 -24.09
CA GLU A 198 41.46 -8.96 -25.31
C GLU A 198 42.67 -8.03 -25.12
N PRO A 199 43.67 -8.04 -26.02
CA PRO A 199 44.94 -7.33 -25.80
C PRO A 199 44.85 -5.80 -25.74
N GLU A 200 43.78 -5.19 -26.23
CA GLU A 200 43.64 -3.73 -26.33
C GLU A 200 42.16 -3.33 -26.29
N VAL A 201 41.59 -3.22 -25.09
CA VAL A 201 40.30 -2.52 -24.91
C VAL A 201 40.63 -1.04 -24.78
N SER A 202 40.47 -0.29 -25.87
CA SER A 202 41.00 1.07 -25.98
C SER A 202 40.20 2.09 -25.16
N HIS A 203 38.95 1.81 -24.80
CA HIS A 203 38.11 2.76 -24.09
C HIS A 203 37.38 2.13 -22.90
N LYS A 204 37.45 2.81 -21.74
CA LYS A 204 36.77 2.42 -20.49
C LYS A 204 35.26 2.19 -20.64
N ILE A 205 34.64 2.85 -21.62
CA ILE A 205 33.22 2.70 -21.97
C ILE A 205 32.85 1.29 -22.46
N GLU A 206 33.82 0.54 -22.98
CA GLU A 206 33.60 -0.81 -23.51
C GLU A 206 33.19 -1.79 -22.40
N TYR A 207 33.60 -1.53 -21.16
CA TYR A 207 33.23 -2.28 -19.96
C TYR A 207 31.83 -1.97 -19.42
N PHE A 208 31.17 -0.92 -19.90
CA PHE A 208 29.84 -0.56 -19.45
C PHE A 208 28.74 -1.39 -20.13
N THR A 209 27.70 -1.66 -19.36
CA THR A 209 26.45 -2.24 -19.85
C THR A 209 25.76 -1.27 -20.81
N ASP A 210 24.87 -1.78 -21.66
CA ASP A 210 24.22 -0.93 -22.66
C ASP A 210 23.34 0.13 -21.98
N LYS A 211 22.74 -0.24 -20.85
CA LYS A 211 21.95 0.65 -19.98
C LYS A 211 22.78 1.77 -19.35
N GLU A 212 24.00 1.46 -18.91
CA GLU A 212 24.92 2.48 -18.40
C GLU A 212 25.31 3.48 -19.48
N ARG A 213 25.58 3.01 -20.70
CA ARG A 213 25.88 3.89 -21.85
C ARG A 213 24.69 4.78 -22.20
N GLU A 214 23.48 4.23 -22.23
CA GLU A 214 22.25 4.99 -22.48
C GLU A 214 22.05 6.10 -21.43
N MET A 215 22.25 5.79 -20.14
CA MET A 215 22.13 6.77 -19.07
C MET A 215 23.21 7.86 -19.18
N LEU A 216 24.45 7.49 -19.48
CA LEU A 216 25.54 8.45 -19.70
C LEU A 216 25.29 9.36 -20.91
N GLN A 217 24.77 8.80 -22.02
CA GLN A 217 24.33 9.59 -23.18
C GLN A 217 23.21 10.55 -22.79
N LYS A 218 22.23 10.10 -22.01
CA LYS A 218 21.13 10.93 -21.51
C LYS A 218 21.63 12.12 -20.68
N ILE A 219 22.64 11.91 -19.82
CA ILE A 219 23.28 12.99 -19.05
C ILE A 219 24.06 13.93 -19.98
N LYS A 220 24.82 13.38 -20.93
CA LYS A 220 25.61 14.18 -21.90
C LYS A 220 24.74 15.08 -22.78
N VAL A 221 23.61 14.58 -23.28
CA VAL A 221 22.63 15.35 -24.08
C VAL A 221 22.10 16.56 -23.32
N GLN A 222 22.05 16.51 -21.98
CA GLN A 222 21.70 17.64 -21.13
C GLN A 222 22.92 18.48 -20.74
N ASN A 223 23.92 18.58 -21.62
CA ASN A 223 25.18 19.32 -21.41
C ASN A 223 25.92 18.92 -20.14
N ASN A 224 25.92 17.63 -19.81
CA ASN A 224 26.52 17.09 -18.58
C ASN A 224 25.85 17.61 -17.29
N VAL A 225 24.63 18.15 -17.37
CA VAL A 225 23.88 18.71 -16.25
C VAL A 225 22.45 18.13 -16.29
N PHE A 226 22.25 16.96 -15.70
CA PHE A 226 20.92 16.33 -15.66
C PHE A 226 20.16 16.73 -14.40
N ALA A 227 19.12 17.56 -14.53
CA ALA A 227 18.37 18.11 -13.40
C ALA A 227 17.06 17.37 -13.06
N ASP A 228 16.59 16.49 -13.94
CA ASP A 228 15.29 15.80 -13.86
C ASP A 228 15.40 14.41 -13.17
N ILE A 229 16.22 14.31 -12.12
CA ILE A 229 16.51 13.04 -11.40
C ILE A 229 15.23 12.37 -10.88
N HIS A 230 14.23 13.16 -10.45
CA HIS A 230 12.96 12.66 -9.93
C HIS A 230 12.04 12.04 -11.00
N LYS A 231 12.31 12.26 -12.29
CA LYS A 231 11.54 11.65 -13.38
C LYS A 231 12.14 10.32 -13.86
N LEU A 232 13.25 9.89 -13.27
CA LEU A 232 13.88 8.63 -13.63
C LEU A 232 12.98 7.45 -13.24
N SER A 233 12.83 6.50 -14.14
CA SER A 233 12.25 5.19 -13.85
C SER A 233 13.10 4.45 -12.83
N HIS A 234 12.53 3.43 -12.17
CA HIS A 234 13.28 2.62 -11.21
C HIS A 234 14.51 1.94 -11.84
N GLN A 235 14.43 1.61 -13.14
CA GLN A 235 15.57 1.03 -13.87
C GLN A 235 16.67 2.07 -14.09
N GLU A 236 16.33 3.28 -14.52
CA GLU A 236 17.31 4.36 -14.71
C GLU A 236 17.93 4.79 -13.37
N TYR A 237 17.15 4.80 -12.29
CA TYR A 237 17.65 5.07 -10.95
C TYR A 237 18.64 3.99 -10.48
N ALA A 238 18.37 2.71 -10.79
CA ALA A 238 19.31 1.63 -10.51
C ALA A 238 20.62 1.77 -11.33
N VAL A 239 20.53 2.15 -12.61
CA VAL A 239 21.72 2.45 -13.43
C VAL A 239 22.51 3.62 -12.84
N LEU A 240 21.83 4.68 -12.42
CA LEU A 240 22.46 5.83 -11.79
C LEU A 240 23.21 5.43 -10.52
N ASN A 241 22.61 4.65 -9.62
CA ASN A 241 23.26 4.15 -8.41
C ASN A 241 24.55 3.39 -8.73
N VAL A 242 24.53 2.54 -9.76
CA VAL A 242 25.72 1.79 -10.21
C VAL A 242 26.80 2.75 -10.72
N LEU A 243 26.45 3.73 -11.54
CA LEU A 243 27.40 4.72 -12.08
C LEU A 243 28.03 5.59 -10.99
N ILE A 244 27.24 5.97 -9.97
CA ILE A 244 27.73 6.68 -8.78
C ILE A 244 28.67 5.80 -7.98
N ALA A 245 28.29 4.55 -7.72
CA ALA A 245 29.15 3.60 -7.00
C ALA A 245 30.46 3.29 -7.73
N LYS A 246 30.46 3.36 -9.06
CA LYS A 246 31.67 3.27 -9.90
C LYS A 246 32.49 4.57 -9.94
N GLY A 247 32.00 5.67 -9.39
CA GLY A 247 32.65 6.98 -9.39
C GLY A 247 32.66 7.69 -10.75
N ILE A 248 31.77 7.28 -11.67
CA ILE A 248 31.68 7.85 -13.03
C ILE A 248 30.78 9.09 -13.06
N VAL A 249 29.78 9.11 -12.18
CA VAL A 249 28.78 10.19 -12.05
C VAL A 249 28.75 10.64 -10.61
N GLU A 250 28.74 11.95 -10.39
CA GLU A 250 28.51 12.55 -9.08
C GLU A 250 27.24 13.41 -9.09
N ILE A 251 26.57 13.44 -7.94
CA ILE A 251 25.41 14.28 -7.68
C ILE A 251 25.91 15.58 -7.06
N TYR A 252 25.70 16.70 -7.75
CA TYR A 252 26.00 18.03 -7.21
C TYR A 252 24.71 18.65 -6.65
N PRO A 253 24.70 19.10 -5.39
CA PRO A 253 23.56 19.83 -4.84
C PRO A 253 23.39 21.15 -5.61
N GLY A 254 22.18 21.41 -6.09
CA GLY A 254 21.85 22.66 -6.79
C GLY A 254 22.00 23.88 -5.89
N ASN A 255 22.20 25.05 -6.49
CA ASN A 255 22.25 26.32 -5.76
C ASN A 255 20.93 26.55 -4.98
N LEU A 256 21.00 27.23 -3.83
CA LEU A 256 19.87 27.49 -2.90
C LEU A 256 18.62 28.10 -3.58
N SER A 257 18.79 28.72 -4.75
CA SER A 257 17.73 29.32 -5.55
C SER A 257 16.97 28.34 -6.47
N THR A 258 17.55 27.20 -6.83
CA THR A 258 16.97 26.25 -7.80
C THR A 258 16.59 24.90 -7.21
N GLY A 259 17.17 24.47 -6.08
CA GLY A 259 16.79 23.24 -5.36
C GLY A 259 17.00 21.90 -6.10
N LYS A 260 17.38 21.93 -7.39
CA LYS A 260 17.57 20.75 -8.23
C LYS A 260 19.03 20.27 -8.18
N GLU A 261 19.27 19.06 -7.65
CA GLU A 261 20.55 18.38 -7.85
C GLU A 261 20.75 18.10 -9.34
N THR A 262 22.00 18.18 -9.75
CA THR A 262 22.42 17.94 -11.11
C THR A 262 23.41 16.79 -11.14
N LEU A 263 23.21 15.84 -12.06
CA LEU A 263 24.20 14.80 -12.31
C LEU A 263 25.29 15.34 -13.22
N HIS A 264 26.54 15.05 -12.86
CA HIS A 264 27.73 15.38 -13.64
C HIS A 264 28.56 14.12 -13.86
N ILE A 265 28.93 13.83 -15.10
CA ILE A 265 29.95 12.84 -15.43
C ILE A 265 31.30 13.44 -15.03
N THR A 266 31.98 12.78 -14.10
CA THR A 266 33.27 13.21 -13.54
C THR A 266 34.45 12.66 -14.32
N ASP A 267 34.26 11.51 -14.97
CA ASP A 267 35.29 10.82 -15.74
C ASP A 267 35.41 11.44 -17.14
N GLU A 268 36.52 12.16 -17.38
CA GLU A 268 36.75 12.90 -18.62
C GLU A 268 37.00 11.97 -19.82
N GLU A 269 37.60 10.79 -19.61
CA GLU A 269 37.77 9.78 -20.67
C GLU A 269 36.42 9.19 -21.09
N VAL A 270 35.53 8.95 -20.12
CA VAL A 270 34.15 8.50 -20.41
C VAL A 270 33.37 9.60 -21.13
N LEU A 271 33.50 10.86 -20.71
CA LEU A 271 32.81 11.97 -21.35
C LEU A 271 33.24 12.17 -22.83
N GLN A 272 34.55 12.04 -23.09
CA GLN A 272 35.14 12.13 -24.43
C GLN A 272 34.76 10.93 -25.30
N SER A 273 34.72 9.71 -24.75
CA SER A 273 34.35 8.49 -25.50
C SER A 273 32.86 8.39 -25.86
N LEU A 274 32.00 9.20 -25.25
CA LEU A 274 30.57 9.31 -25.62
C LEU A 274 30.32 10.14 -26.89
N GLN A 275 31.35 10.45 -27.70
CA GLN A 275 31.26 11.30 -28.91
C GLN A 275 30.46 10.64 -30.03
#